data_AF-A0A954HGY5-F1
#
_entry.id   AF-A0A954HGY5-F1
#
_cell.length_a   1.000
_cell.length_b   1.000
_cell.length_c   1.000
_cell.angle_alpha   90.00
_cell.angle_beta   90.00
_cell.angle_gamma   90.00
#
_symmetry.space_group_name_H-M   'P 1'
#
loop_
_entity.id
_entity.type
_entity.pdbx_description
1 polymer ?
#
loop_
_entity_poly.entity_id
_entity_poly.type
_entity_poly.pdbx_seq_one_letter_code
_entity_poly.pdbx_strand_id
1 'polypeptide(L)'
;SGNVDFHSAFPGRHDAPARLVDGSLKLRIFVDRSTIEVFVNDGEAVISDRVFPSSQQPLIEAFCGDETAKITNVQLHQLKSVWRE
;
A
#
# COMPACT_ATOMS: atom_id res chain seq x y z
N SER A 1 7.18 4.19 7.74
CA SER A 1 7.35 5.65 7.57
C SER A 1 8.74 6.06 8.03
N GLY A 2 9.27 7.20 7.58
CA GLY A 2 10.53 7.77 8.06
C GLY A 2 10.30 8.68 9.26
N ASN A 3 9.79 9.89 9.02
CA ASN A 3 9.47 10.84 10.09
C ASN A 3 8.13 10.48 10.76
N VAL A 4 8.13 10.30 12.08
CA VAL A 4 6.94 9.92 12.87
C VAL A 4 6.84 10.63 14.23
N ASP A 5 7.85 11.41 14.64
CA ASP A 5 7.99 11.93 16.01
C ASP A 5 6.98 13.01 16.38
N PHE A 6 6.24 13.52 15.39
CA PHE A 6 5.26 14.60 15.58
C PHE A 6 3.98 14.14 16.29
N HIS A 7 3.68 12.84 16.32
CA HIS A 7 2.51 12.33 17.05
C HIS A 7 2.65 10.85 17.42
N SER A 8 2.42 10.51 18.70
CA SER A 8 2.63 9.16 19.24
C SER A 8 1.75 8.08 18.61
N ALA A 9 0.56 8.44 18.12
CA ALA A 9 -0.34 7.52 17.42
C ALA A 9 -0.01 7.32 15.94
N PHE A 10 0.92 8.11 15.38
CA PHE A 10 1.25 8.04 13.95
C PHE A 10 1.93 6.73 13.51
N PRO A 11 2.88 6.13 14.26
CA PRO A 11 3.45 4.82 13.91
C PRO A 11 2.49 3.64 14.23
N GLY A 12 1.22 3.81 13.89
CA GLY A 12 0.18 2.81 14.09
C GLY A 12 0.18 1.71 13.03
N ARG A 13 -0.54 0.64 13.34
CA ARG A 13 -0.92 -0.39 12.38
C ARG A 13 -2.40 -0.26 12.10
N HIS A 14 -2.75 -0.26 10.82
CA HIS A 14 -4.12 -0.23 10.35
C HIS A 14 -4.42 -1.53 9.59
N ASP A 15 -5.54 -2.15 9.91
CA ASP A 15 -6.00 -3.40 9.29
C ASP A 15 -7.43 -3.21 8.79
N ALA A 16 -7.79 -3.92 7.72
CA ALA A 16 -9.13 -3.92 7.16
C ALA A 16 -9.55 -5.35 6.77
N PRO A 17 -10.87 -5.66 6.75
CA PRO A 17 -11.34 -6.94 6.26
C PRO A 17 -10.86 -7.22 4.84
N ALA A 18 -10.32 -8.42 4.60
CA ALA A 18 -9.79 -8.84 3.31
C ALA A 18 -10.23 -10.27 2.99
N ARG A 19 -11.48 -10.42 2.54
CA ARG A 19 -11.99 -11.73 2.12
C ARG A 19 -11.38 -12.14 0.78
N LEU A 20 -11.20 -13.45 0.61
CA LEU A 20 -10.88 -14.02 -0.69
C LEU A 20 -12.13 -14.08 -1.58
N VAL A 21 -11.97 -13.79 -2.86
CA VAL A 21 -12.96 -14.00 -3.92
C VAL A 21 -12.42 -15.10 -4.82
N ASP A 22 -13.13 -16.23 -4.89
CA ASP A 22 -12.69 -17.41 -5.64
C ASP A 22 -11.25 -17.86 -5.30
N GLY A 23 -10.92 -17.81 -4.01
CA GLY A 23 -9.60 -18.18 -3.48
C GLY A 23 -8.48 -17.15 -3.75
N SER A 24 -8.80 -15.99 -4.32
CA SER A 24 -7.84 -14.93 -4.63
C SER A 24 -8.15 -13.63 -3.89
N LEU A 25 -7.09 -12.89 -3.52
CA LEU A 25 -7.20 -11.52 -3.02
C LEU A 25 -6.70 -10.58 -4.12
N LYS A 26 -7.52 -9.60 -4.49
CA LYS A 26 -7.12 -8.55 -5.42
C LYS A 26 -6.80 -7.29 -4.62
N LEU A 27 -5.63 -6.71 -4.85
CA LEU A 27 -5.21 -5.45 -4.25
C LEU A 27 -4.89 -4.44 -5.35
N ARG A 28 -5.38 -3.22 -5.18
CA ARG A 28 -4.92 -2.07 -5.96
C ARG A 28 -4.31 -1.06 -5.00
N ILE A 29 -3.03 -0.74 -5.22
CA ILE A 29 -2.25 0.09 -4.31
C ILE A 29 -1.81 1.35 -5.06
N PHE A 30 -2.14 2.51 -4.51
CA PHE A 30 -1.60 3.79 -4.95
C PHE A 30 -0.55 4.25 -3.95
N VAL A 31 0.59 4.69 -4.46
CA VAL A 31 1.68 5.27 -3.67
C VAL A 31 2.02 6.62 -4.27
N ASP A 32 1.99 7.65 -3.44
CA ASP A 32 2.43 9.00 -3.78
C ASP A 32 3.45 9.48 -2.73
N ARG A 33 3.97 10.70 -2.89
CA ARG A 33 5.02 11.31 -2.06
C ARG A 33 4.78 11.18 -0.55
N SER A 34 3.53 11.23 -0.11
CA SER A 34 3.20 11.18 1.32
C SER A 34 1.96 10.36 1.66
N THR A 35 1.52 9.49 0.75
CA THR A 35 0.31 8.69 0.94
C THR A 35 0.47 7.29 0.37
N ILE A 36 -0.22 6.34 1.02
CA ILE A 36 -0.47 5.00 0.49
C ILE A 36 -1.97 4.76 0.61
N GLU A 37 -2.58 4.30 -0.48
CA GLU A 37 -3.98 3.88 -0.49
C GLU A 37 -4.08 2.45 -1.01
N VAL A 38 -4.68 1.56 -0.21
CA VAL A 38 -4.86 0.15 -0.53
C VAL A 38 -6.34 -0.13 -0.69
N PHE A 39 -6.74 -0.54 -1.88
CA PHE A 39 -8.10 -0.97 -2.21
C PHE A 39 -8.13 -2.49 -2.24
N VAL A 40 -9.00 -3.07 -1.41
CA VAL A 40 -9.24 -4.51 -1.35
C VAL A 40 -10.36 -4.89 -2.31
N ASN A 41 -10.12 -5.92 -3.11
CA ASN A 41 -11.00 -6.39 -4.18
C ASN A 41 -11.40 -5.20 -5.07
N ASP A 42 -12.69 -5.01 -5.28
CA ASP A 42 -13.22 -3.88 -6.07
C ASP A 42 -13.70 -2.73 -5.17
N GLY A 43 -12.95 -2.47 -4.09
CA GLY A 43 -13.24 -1.39 -3.13
C GLY A 43 -14.12 -1.80 -1.94
N GLU A 44 -14.19 -3.11 -1.64
CA GLU A 44 -14.97 -3.63 -0.50
C GLU A 44 -14.43 -3.13 0.85
N ALA A 45 -13.13 -2.86 0.89
CA ALA A 45 -12.48 -2.15 1.98
C ALA A 45 -11.34 -1.28 1.42
N VAL A 46 -11.05 -0.18 2.13
CA VAL A 46 -9.99 0.76 1.76
C VAL A 46 -9.19 1.12 3.01
N ILE A 47 -7.87 1.08 2.89
CA ILE A 47 -6.95 1.69 3.85
C ILE A 47 -6.32 2.89 3.18
N SER A 48 -6.51 4.08 3.77
CA SER A 48 -5.85 5.32 3.33
C SER A 48 -4.95 5.79 4.46
N ASP A 49 -3.67 5.95 4.17
CA ASP A 49 -2.70 6.33 5.18
C ASP A 49 -1.70 7.36 4.67
N ARG A 50 -1.21 8.18 5.60
CA ARG A 50 -0.13 9.14 5.32
C ARG A 50 1.20 8.52 5.72
N VAL A 51 2.22 8.81 4.92
CA VAL A 51 3.60 8.41 5.19
C VAL A 51 4.52 9.59 4.96
N PHE A 52 5.64 9.65 5.69
CA PHE A 52 6.68 10.66 5.49
C PHE A 52 8.02 9.93 5.32
N PRO A 53 8.30 9.38 4.11
CA PRO A 53 9.52 8.62 3.85
C PRO A 53 10.78 9.49 4.06
N SER A 54 11.84 8.89 4.59
CA SER A 54 13.15 9.54 4.72
C SER A 54 13.99 9.47 3.43
N SER A 55 13.67 8.54 2.53
CA SER A 55 14.31 8.36 1.23
C SER A 55 13.33 8.63 0.09
N GLN A 56 13.84 9.20 -1.00
CA GLN A 56 13.09 9.42 -2.25
C GLN A 56 13.25 8.26 -3.25
N GLN A 57 13.89 7.16 -2.86
CA GLN A 57 14.06 5.97 -3.70
C GLN A 57 13.10 4.87 -3.22
N PRO A 58 11.91 4.73 -3.83
CA PRO A 58 10.97 3.68 -3.44
C PRO A 58 11.47 2.31 -3.91
N LEU A 59 11.39 1.33 -3.03
CA LEU A 59 11.55 -0.09 -3.34
C LEU A 59 10.20 -0.78 -3.13
N ILE A 60 9.86 -1.69 -4.05
CA ILE A 60 8.70 -2.58 -3.90
C ILE A 60 9.24 -3.99 -3.73
N GLU A 61 8.84 -4.61 -2.62
CA GLU A 61 9.18 -5.99 -2.30
C GLU A 61 7.90 -6.73 -1.92
N ALA A 62 7.79 -7.97 -2.36
CA ALA A 62 6.77 -8.90 -1.89
C ALA A 62 7.45 -9.99 -1.07
N PHE A 63 6.95 -10.23 0.13
CA PHE A 63 7.47 -11.23 1.05
C PHE A 63 6.30 -12.04 1.64
N CYS A 64 6.59 -13.27 2.02
CA CYS A 64 5.71 -14.14 2.79
C CYS A 64 6.51 -14.66 3.98
N GLY A 65 5.84 -14.94 5.10
CA GLY A 65 6.49 -15.53 6.28
C GLY A 65 6.82 -17.01 6.05
N ASP A 66 6.46 -17.86 7.01
CA ASP A 66 6.75 -19.30 6.94
C ASP A 66 5.83 -20.07 5.98
N GLU A 67 4.79 -19.42 5.46
CA GLU A 67 3.83 -20.01 4.53
C GLU A 67 4.12 -19.65 3.07
N THR A 68 3.37 -20.27 2.16
CA THR A 68 3.46 -19.94 0.73
C THR A 68 2.26 -19.12 0.29
N ALA A 69 2.53 -17.92 -0.21
CA ALA A 69 1.57 -17.15 -1.00
C ALA A 69 1.97 -17.19 -2.48
N LYS A 70 0.99 -17.42 -3.36
CA LYS A 70 1.20 -17.35 -4.80
C LYS A 70 0.69 -16.01 -5.32
N ILE A 71 1.58 -15.21 -5.90
CA ILE A 71 1.20 -14.03 -6.65
C ILE A 71 0.89 -14.49 -8.09
N THR A 72 -0.37 -14.37 -8.49
CA THR A 72 -0.84 -14.82 -9.82
C THR A 72 -0.68 -13.76 -10.90
N ASN A 73 -0.69 -12.48 -10.52
CA ASN A 73 -0.52 -11.35 -11.43
C ASN A 73 0.03 -10.12 -10.69
N VAL A 74 0.88 -9.35 -11.36
CA VAL A 74 1.42 -8.08 -10.87
C VAL A 74 1.46 -7.09 -12.02
N GLN A 75 0.90 -5.90 -11.81
CA GLN A 75 0.96 -4.79 -12.76
C GLN A 75 1.44 -3.55 -12.03
N LEU A 76 2.54 -2.95 -12.50
CA LEU A 76 3.10 -1.71 -11.98
C LEU A 76 2.93 -0.61 -13.03
N HIS A 77 2.33 0.50 -12.61
CA HIS A 77 2.12 1.67 -13.45
C HIS A 77 2.76 2.89 -12.81
N GLN A 78 3.74 3.48 -13.49
CA GLN A 78 4.27 4.77 -13.07
C GLN A 78 3.27 5.87 -13.45
N LEU A 79 2.81 6.62 -12.45
CA LEU A 79 1.91 7.75 -12.65
C LEU A 79 2.72 9.04 -12.91
N LYS A 80 2.25 9.85 -13.84
CA LYS A 80 2.80 11.19 -14.08
C LYS A 80 2.21 12.18 -13.07
N SER A 81 2.97 13.21 -12.75
CA SER A 81 2.45 14.35 -11.99
C SER A 81 1.24 14.95 -12.70
N VAL A 82 0.21 15.29 -11.91
CA VAL A 82 -0.97 16.02 -12.40
C VAL A 82 -0.76 17.54 -12.42
N TRP A 83 0.26 18.03 -11.72
CA TRP A 83 0.67 19.43 -11.75
C TRP A 83 1.24 19.78 -13.12
N ARG A 84 0.80 20.90 -13.68
CA ARG A 84 1.41 21.50 -14.88
C ARG A 84 2.60 22.34 -14.42
N GLU A 85 3.72 22.21 -15.13
CA GLU A 85 4.83 23.17 -15.05
C GLU A 85 4.44 24.50 -15.71
#